data_AF-A0A1R1PSV5-F1
#
_entry.id   AF-A0A1R1PSV5-F1
#
_cell.length_a   1.000
_cell.length_b   1.000
_cell.length_c   1.000
_cell.angle_alpha   90.00
_cell.angle_beta   90.00
_cell.angle_gamma   90.00
#
_symmetry.space_group_name_H-M   'P 1'
#
loop_
_entity.id
_entity.type
_entity.pdbx_description
1 polymer ?
#
loop_
_entity_poly.entity_id
_entity_poly.type
_entity_poly.pdbx_seq_one_letter_code
_entity_poly.pdbx_strand_id
1 'polypeptide(L)'
;MLKKLYIHGARIIDQRLNGVNEACRNNNFEMLAFLLESGIGADLSDEWYNGVNVACTENNFTLLRYLVNNRGATLSNGYCNGVKAAAKSDNYEMVKFLVENGAKIDVFRNSGISEAVQNSNIEILEYLLTNCEPSDGRHYTSLMYKAKKTGDMSLLEYLINYSHGNSDIDQSSLIFGLQELATAVVEGNRSVLTYFLENSCCHDRELNSVLIDACNLNDIETVKLLLEHGVGFGDSQYACLFAAMNPNVDTGNDCRGEASQLVDVVMGC
;
A
#
# COMPACT_ATOMS: atom_id res chain seq x y z
N MET A 1 -25.57 8.75 36.08
CA MET A 1 -26.08 7.42 36.49
C MET A 1 -24.95 6.46 36.86
N LEU A 2 -23.95 6.27 36.00
CA LEU A 2 -22.77 5.41 36.25
C LEU A 2 -21.98 5.76 37.54
N LYS A 3 -21.63 7.02 37.79
CA LYS A 3 -21.02 7.45 39.08
C LYS A 3 -21.82 7.01 40.32
N LYS A 4 -23.15 7.16 40.27
CA LYS A 4 -24.03 6.72 41.38
C LYS A 4 -24.04 5.21 41.53
N LEU A 5 -24.04 4.44 40.44
CA LEU A 5 -23.99 2.97 40.49
C LEU A 5 -22.67 2.47 41.09
N TYR A 6 -21.54 3.11 40.79
CA TYR A 6 -20.22 2.73 41.31
C TYR A 6 -20.13 2.99 42.82
N ILE A 7 -20.55 4.18 43.26
CA ILE A 7 -20.51 4.59 44.68
C ILE A 7 -21.34 3.63 45.56
N HIS A 8 -22.34 2.95 44.99
CA HIS A 8 -23.19 1.97 45.70
C HIS A 8 -22.70 0.52 45.56
N GLY A 9 -21.43 0.30 45.18
CA GLY A 9 -20.81 -1.03 45.16
C GLY A 9 -21.22 -1.92 43.99
N ALA A 10 -21.91 -1.39 42.98
CA ALA A 10 -22.15 -2.15 41.75
C ALA A 10 -20.82 -2.36 41.01
N ARG A 11 -20.48 -3.62 40.71
CA ARG A 11 -19.47 -3.95 39.70
C ARG A 11 -19.96 -3.41 38.35
N ILE A 12 -19.60 -2.18 38.00
CA ILE A 12 -19.89 -1.58 36.66
C ILE A 12 -19.19 -2.36 35.53
N ILE A 13 -18.21 -3.17 35.91
CA ILE A 13 -17.54 -4.18 35.09
C ILE A 13 -18.45 -5.39 34.83
N ASP A 14 -19.54 -5.19 34.09
CA ASP A 14 -19.98 -6.23 33.16
C ASP A 14 -19.13 -6.06 31.89
N GLN A 15 -18.53 -7.14 31.40
CA GLN A 15 -17.78 -7.19 30.13
C GLN A 15 -18.59 -6.63 28.94
N ARG A 16 -19.93 -6.55 29.09
CA ARG A 16 -20.85 -5.99 28.09
C ARG A 16 -21.00 -4.46 28.13
N LEU A 17 -20.55 -3.78 29.18
CA LEU A 17 -20.72 -2.33 29.37
C LEU A 17 -19.35 -1.65 29.46
N ASN A 18 -18.80 -1.37 28.29
CA ASN A 18 -17.52 -0.70 28.10
C ASN A 18 -17.60 0.80 28.45
N GLY A 19 -17.61 1.10 29.74
CA GLY A 19 -17.82 2.47 30.26
C GLY A 19 -16.73 3.47 29.84
N VAL A 20 -15.48 3.01 29.65
CA VAL A 20 -14.37 3.86 29.16
C VAL A 20 -14.64 4.29 27.72
N ASN A 21 -14.94 3.34 26.82
CA ASN A 21 -15.21 3.69 25.42
C ASN A 21 -16.49 4.52 25.30
N GLU A 22 -17.50 4.27 26.12
CA GLU A 22 -18.73 5.08 26.13
C GLU A 22 -18.45 6.51 26.63
N ALA A 23 -17.66 6.68 27.68
CA ALA A 23 -17.23 8.01 28.12
C ALA A 23 -16.41 8.72 27.03
N CYS A 24 -15.55 7.99 26.32
CA CYS A 24 -14.80 8.50 25.17
C CYS A 24 -15.71 8.95 24.02
N ARG A 25 -16.64 8.12 23.57
CA ARG A 25 -17.61 8.46 22.49
C ARG A 25 -18.46 9.67 22.83
N ASN A 26 -18.85 9.81 24.10
CA ASN A 26 -19.64 10.94 24.57
C ASN A 26 -18.79 12.18 24.94
N ASN A 27 -17.48 12.16 24.72
CA ASN A 27 -16.55 13.23 25.13
C ASN A 27 -16.70 13.63 26.61
N ASN A 28 -17.08 12.67 27.44
CA ASN A 28 -17.34 12.89 28.86
C ASN A 28 -16.05 12.72 29.65
N PHE A 29 -15.17 13.74 29.56
CA PHE A 29 -13.88 13.76 30.26
C PHE A 29 -14.02 13.59 31.78
N GLU A 30 -15.09 14.08 32.38
CA GLU A 30 -15.34 13.95 33.82
C GLU A 30 -15.64 12.50 34.23
N MET A 31 -16.43 11.78 33.41
CA MET A 31 -16.68 10.36 33.61
C MET A 31 -15.45 9.53 33.30
N LEU A 32 -14.75 9.84 32.21
CA LEU A 32 -13.51 9.17 31.81
C LEU A 32 -12.46 9.30 32.92
N ALA A 33 -12.26 10.50 33.46
CA ALA A 33 -11.37 10.75 34.58
C ALA A 33 -11.70 9.88 35.80
N PHE A 34 -12.97 9.89 36.19
CA PHE A 34 -13.47 9.11 37.32
C PHE A 34 -13.26 7.60 37.14
N LEU A 35 -13.53 7.06 35.94
CA LEU A 35 -13.37 5.64 35.64
C LEU A 35 -11.89 5.23 35.74
N LEU A 36 -10.98 6.01 35.18
CA LEU A 36 -9.54 5.75 35.21
C LEU A 36 -8.95 5.87 36.62
N GLU A 37 -9.37 6.88 37.40
CA GLU A 37 -8.98 7.04 38.82
C GLU A 37 -9.49 5.89 39.70
N SER A 38 -10.63 5.30 39.33
CA SER A 38 -11.21 4.14 40.01
C SER A 38 -10.54 2.81 39.63
N GLY A 39 -9.52 2.84 38.77
CA GLY A 39 -8.81 1.66 38.27
C GLY A 39 -9.57 0.84 37.21
N ILE A 40 -10.74 1.31 36.75
CA ILE A 40 -11.52 0.62 35.71
C ILE A 40 -10.97 1.00 34.34
N GLY A 41 -10.52 0.01 33.57
CA GLY A 41 -9.93 0.25 32.24
C GLY A 41 -8.69 1.14 32.29
N ALA A 42 -7.98 1.16 33.41
CA ALA A 42 -6.72 1.87 33.57
C ALA A 42 -5.61 1.28 32.68
N ASP A 43 -5.74 -0.01 32.31
CA ASP A 43 -4.97 -0.58 31.23
C ASP A 43 -5.63 -0.22 29.89
N LEU A 44 -5.23 0.94 29.36
CA LEU A 44 -5.68 1.42 28.05
C LEU A 44 -5.06 0.65 26.88
N SER A 45 -4.20 -0.34 27.15
CA SER A 45 -3.69 -1.28 26.15
C SER A 45 -4.57 -2.52 25.98
N ASP A 46 -5.56 -2.68 26.86
CA ASP A 46 -6.59 -3.69 26.75
C ASP A 46 -7.51 -3.37 25.55
N GLU A 47 -7.67 -4.34 24.64
CA GLU A 47 -8.50 -4.21 23.45
C GLU A 47 -9.96 -3.89 23.77
N TRP A 48 -10.44 -4.30 24.94
CA TRP A 48 -11.78 -4.02 25.44
C TRP A 48 -11.93 -2.60 25.98
N TYR A 49 -10.87 -1.94 26.47
CA TYR A 49 -10.94 -0.58 27.03
C TYR A 49 -10.14 0.44 26.20
N ASN A 50 -10.25 0.31 24.88
CA ASN A 50 -9.44 1.06 23.95
C ASN A 50 -10.01 2.45 23.58
N GLY A 51 -9.92 3.39 24.52
CA GLY A 51 -10.28 4.79 24.29
C GLY A 51 -9.43 5.47 23.20
N VAL A 52 -8.19 5.02 22.99
CA VAL A 52 -7.28 5.55 21.96
C VAL A 52 -7.84 5.28 20.56
N ASN A 53 -8.27 4.05 20.26
CA ASN A 53 -8.92 3.74 18.98
C ASN A 53 -10.24 4.49 18.82
N VAL A 54 -11.03 4.67 19.89
CA VAL A 54 -12.25 5.49 19.82
C VAL A 54 -11.89 6.91 19.41
N ALA A 55 -10.92 7.54 20.08
CA ALA A 55 -10.49 8.89 19.75
C ALA A 55 -10.03 9.00 18.29
N CYS A 56 -9.27 8.03 17.79
CA CYS A 56 -8.79 8.01 16.39
C CYS A 56 -9.90 7.76 15.36
N THR A 57 -10.85 6.86 15.67
CA THR A 57 -11.99 6.56 14.80
C THR A 57 -12.94 7.76 14.69
N GLU A 58 -13.17 8.45 15.82
CA GLU A 58 -14.01 9.65 15.89
C GLU A 58 -13.24 10.93 15.47
N ASN A 59 -11.98 10.78 15.01
CA ASN A 59 -11.10 11.89 14.63
C ASN A 59 -10.95 12.97 15.72
N ASN A 60 -11.04 12.58 16.99
CA ASN A 60 -11.02 13.48 18.14
C ASN A 60 -9.61 13.59 18.72
N PHE A 61 -8.85 14.54 18.18
CA PHE A 61 -7.47 14.74 18.59
C PHE A 61 -7.33 15.27 20.03
N THR A 62 -8.30 16.03 20.53
CA THR A 62 -8.32 16.52 21.92
C THR A 62 -8.43 15.36 22.91
N LEU A 63 -9.33 14.41 22.64
CA LEU A 63 -9.47 13.21 23.45
C LEU A 63 -8.24 12.32 23.35
N LEU A 64 -7.66 12.17 22.15
CA LEU A 64 -6.43 11.42 21.96
C LEU A 64 -5.29 11.97 22.83
N ARG A 65 -5.05 13.29 22.77
CA ARG A 65 -4.03 13.94 23.61
C ARG A 65 -4.29 13.74 25.10
N TYR A 66 -5.55 13.82 25.53
CA TYR A 66 -5.91 13.60 26.93
C TYR A 66 -5.55 12.17 27.39
N LEU A 67 -5.87 11.17 26.58
CA LEU A 67 -5.62 9.76 26.89
C LEU A 67 -4.11 9.43 26.91
N VAL A 68 -3.36 9.89 25.91
CA VAL A 68 -1.93 9.58 25.78
C VAL A 68 -1.10 10.35 26.81
N ASN A 69 -1.27 11.67 26.92
CA ASN A 69 -0.38 12.50 27.73
C ASN A 69 -0.71 12.46 29.23
N ASN A 70 -2.00 12.39 29.59
CA ASN A 70 -2.41 12.55 30.99
C ASN A 70 -2.74 11.22 31.69
N ARG A 71 -2.97 10.16 30.93
CA ARG A 71 -3.44 8.87 31.47
C ARG A 71 -2.52 7.70 31.14
N GLY A 72 -1.42 7.93 30.41
CA GLY A 72 -0.35 6.95 30.22
C GLY A 72 -0.77 5.74 29.39
N ALA A 73 -1.66 5.93 28.42
CA ALA A 73 -2.05 4.86 27.51
C ALA A 73 -0.80 4.27 26.84
N THR A 74 -0.54 2.96 27.03
CA THR A 74 0.61 2.33 26.37
C THR A 74 0.26 2.03 24.92
N LEU A 75 1.14 2.45 24.01
CA LEU A 75 0.93 2.35 22.56
C LEU A 75 1.71 1.16 21.96
N SER A 76 2.19 0.24 22.80
CA SER A 76 3.06 -0.87 22.40
C SER A 76 2.34 -1.99 21.67
N ASN A 77 1.02 -2.15 21.86
CA ASN A 77 0.24 -3.15 21.14
C ASN A 77 -0.29 -2.56 19.82
N GLY A 78 0.27 -3.03 18.70
CA GLY A 78 -0.07 -2.59 17.35
C GLY A 78 -1.54 -2.75 16.94
N TYR A 79 -2.33 -3.57 17.63
CA TYR A 79 -3.76 -3.75 17.36
C TYR A 79 -4.63 -2.63 17.98
N CYS A 80 -4.17 -2.05 19.09
CA CYS A 80 -4.97 -1.13 19.90
C CYS A 80 -4.34 0.26 20.07
N ASN A 81 -3.20 0.54 19.43
CA ASN A 81 -2.46 1.80 19.59
C ASN A 81 -2.95 2.98 18.73
N GLY A 82 -4.12 2.90 18.10
CA GLY A 82 -4.71 3.99 17.34
C GLY A 82 -4.16 4.20 15.92
N VAL A 83 -2.97 3.71 15.58
CA VAL A 83 -2.30 4.05 14.30
C VAL A 83 -3.14 3.64 13.10
N LYS A 84 -3.70 2.41 13.12
CA LYS A 84 -4.64 1.95 12.08
C LYS A 84 -5.84 2.89 11.96
N ALA A 85 -6.48 3.21 13.07
CA ALA A 85 -7.71 4.00 13.06
C ALA A 85 -7.44 5.43 12.58
N ALA A 86 -6.32 6.04 13.00
CA ALA A 86 -5.91 7.36 12.54
C ALA A 86 -5.58 7.38 11.04
N ALA A 87 -4.86 6.37 10.54
CA ALA A 87 -4.56 6.22 9.11
C ALA A 87 -5.83 5.99 8.28
N LYS A 88 -6.76 5.16 8.78
CA LYS A 88 -8.07 4.95 8.14
C LYS A 88 -8.90 6.22 8.07
N SER A 89 -8.87 7.04 9.12
CA SER A 89 -9.50 8.37 9.16
C SER A 89 -8.72 9.43 8.37
N ASP A 90 -7.63 9.04 7.70
CA ASP A 90 -6.77 9.91 6.88
C ASP A 90 -6.20 11.12 7.65
N ASN A 91 -5.95 10.95 8.96
CA ASN A 91 -5.44 12.03 9.81
C ASN A 91 -3.95 11.87 10.10
N TYR A 92 -3.13 12.55 9.32
CA TYR A 92 -1.67 12.61 9.47
C TYR A 92 -1.23 13.07 10.87
N GLU A 93 -1.82 14.13 11.41
CA GLU A 93 -1.43 14.69 12.71
C GLU A 93 -1.66 13.71 13.86
N MET A 94 -2.73 12.91 13.79
CA MET A 94 -3.00 11.86 14.77
C MET A 94 -2.03 10.69 14.61
N VAL A 95 -1.74 10.26 13.37
CA VAL A 95 -0.72 9.24 13.11
C VAL A 95 0.64 9.67 13.66
N LYS A 96 1.07 10.88 13.30
CA LYS A 96 2.33 11.47 13.76
C LYS A 96 2.43 11.49 15.28
N PHE A 97 1.41 12.04 15.94
CA PHE A 97 1.36 12.12 17.40
C PHE A 97 1.45 10.74 18.07
N LEU A 98 0.76 9.73 17.56
CA LEU A 98 0.83 8.37 18.10
C LEU A 98 2.25 7.79 18.00
N VAL A 99 2.86 7.90 16.83
CA VAL A 99 4.22 7.38 16.57
C VAL A 99 5.26 8.10 17.43
N GLU A 100 5.18 9.43 17.53
CA GLU A 100 6.06 10.23 18.41
C GLU A 100 5.91 9.87 19.89
N ASN A 101 4.75 9.34 20.30
CA ASN A 101 4.49 8.86 21.66
C ASN A 101 4.75 7.34 21.81
N GLY A 102 5.48 6.72 20.88
CA GLY A 102 5.97 5.35 21.00
C GLY A 102 4.99 4.28 20.52
N ALA A 103 4.02 4.64 19.67
CA ALA A 103 3.19 3.64 19.01
C ALA A 103 4.02 2.73 18.09
N LYS A 104 3.97 1.42 18.34
CA LYS A 104 4.66 0.45 17.48
C LYS A 104 3.98 0.32 16.12
N ILE A 105 4.79 0.41 15.07
CA ILE A 105 4.38 0.13 13.69
C ILE A 105 4.94 -1.25 13.30
N ASP A 106 4.07 -2.26 13.35
CA ASP A 106 4.39 -3.61 12.90
C ASP A 106 4.00 -3.77 11.43
N VAL A 107 4.94 -4.09 10.57
CA VAL A 107 4.68 -4.17 9.13
C VAL A 107 3.75 -5.34 8.75
N PHE A 108 3.75 -6.44 9.52
CA PHE A 108 2.93 -7.63 9.28
C PHE A 108 1.54 -7.52 9.89
N ARG A 109 1.42 -6.80 11.02
CA ARG A 109 0.19 -6.74 11.82
C ARG A 109 -0.45 -5.35 11.84
N ASN A 110 0.31 -4.28 11.67
CA ASN A 110 -0.18 -2.92 11.70
C ASN A 110 -0.76 -2.54 10.33
N SER A 111 -2.08 -2.74 10.24
CA SER A 111 -2.89 -2.31 9.11
C SER A 111 -2.82 -0.82 8.80
N GLY A 112 -2.25 0.05 9.65
CA GLY A 112 -2.12 1.48 9.34
C GLY A 112 -1.43 1.76 8.01
N ILE A 113 -0.35 1.05 7.68
CA ILE A 113 0.31 1.18 6.37
C ILE A 113 -0.65 0.78 5.24
N SER A 114 -1.40 -0.32 5.42
CA SER A 114 -2.40 -0.76 4.46
C SER A 114 -3.57 0.21 4.29
N GLU A 115 -4.00 0.88 5.36
CA GLU A 115 -5.06 1.90 5.30
C GLU A 115 -4.55 3.15 4.56
N ALA A 116 -3.30 3.57 4.80
CA ALA A 116 -2.67 4.67 4.05
C ALA A 116 -2.60 4.38 2.54
N VAL A 117 -2.24 3.14 2.17
CA VAL A 117 -2.28 2.68 0.77
C VAL A 117 -3.71 2.70 0.22
N GLN A 118 -4.71 2.22 0.97
CA GLN A 118 -6.11 2.21 0.50
C GLN A 118 -6.67 3.62 0.29
N ASN A 119 -6.23 4.57 1.09
CA ASN A 119 -6.60 5.98 0.97
C ASN A 119 -5.75 6.73 -0.07
N SER A 120 -4.77 6.08 -0.69
CA SER A 120 -3.75 6.73 -1.53
C SER A 120 -3.01 7.90 -0.86
N ASN A 121 -2.91 7.89 0.48
CA ASN A 121 -2.23 8.94 1.20
C ASN A 121 -0.74 8.64 1.32
N ILE A 122 0.03 9.19 0.37
CA ILE A 122 1.49 9.04 0.30
C ILE A 122 2.19 9.66 1.52
N GLU A 123 1.68 10.77 2.07
CA GLU A 123 2.30 11.45 3.22
C GLU A 123 2.23 10.57 4.50
N ILE A 124 1.07 9.98 4.78
CA ILE A 124 0.92 9.03 5.89
C ILE A 124 1.73 7.77 5.62
N LEU A 125 1.71 7.26 4.38
CA LEU A 125 2.46 6.06 3.99
C LEU A 125 3.97 6.25 4.20
N GLU A 126 4.54 7.33 3.70
CA GLU A 126 5.95 7.68 3.84
C GLU A 126 6.36 7.78 5.30
N TYR A 127 5.55 8.49 6.09
CA TYR A 127 5.81 8.64 7.52
C TYR A 127 5.79 7.30 8.25
N LEU A 128 4.81 6.42 7.95
CA LEU A 128 4.73 5.11 8.59
C LEU A 128 5.87 4.18 8.16
N LEU A 129 6.23 4.15 6.87
CA LEU A 129 7.33 3.33 6.34
C LEU A 129 8.69 3.76 6.90
N THR A 130 8.89 5.06 7.12
CA THR A 130 10.13 5.59 7.72
C THR A 130 10.27 5.25 9.20
N ASN A 131 9.15 5.02 9.90
CA ASN A 131 9.13 4.78 11.35
C ASN A 131 8.79 3.32 11.72
N CYS A 132 8.61 2.42 10.76
CA CYS A 132 8.35 1.01 11.04
C CYS A 132 9.65 0.21 11.24
N GLU A 133 9.56 -0.91 11.96
CA GLU A 133 10.69 -1.84 12.04
C GLU A 133 10.97 -2.46 10.67
N PRO A 134 12.25 -2.77 10.32
CA PRO A 134 12.60 -3.39 9.05
C PRO A 134 11.82 -4.69 8.83
N SER A 135 11.26 -4.87 7.62
CA SER A 135 10.51 -6.08 7.24
C SER A 135 11.29 -6.95 6.26
N ASP A 136 10.92 -8.23 6.19
CA ASP A 136 11.56 -9.24 5.33
C ASP A 136 11.13 -9.17 3.84
N GLY A 137 10.72 -8.00 3.36
CA GLY A 137 10.38 -7.77 1.95
C GLY A 137 8.99 -8.27 1.52
N ARG A 138 8.44 -9.33 2.13
CA ARG A 138 7.20 -9.99 1.67
C ARG A 138 5.93 -9.14 1.77
N HIS A 139 5.94 -8.16 2.68
CA HIS A 139 4.82 -7.26 2.87
C HIS A 139 4.65 -6.28 1.68
N TYR A 140 5.75 -5.90 1.03
CA TYR A 140 5.72 -4.91 -0.05
C TYR A 140 4.93 -5.42 -1.25
N THR A 141 5.06 -6.70 -1.56
CA THR A 141 4.24 -7.38 -2.57
C THR A 141 2.73 -7.19 -2.31
N SER A 142 2.29 -7.35 -1.06
CA SER A 142 0.88 -7.12 -0.70
C SER A 142 0.49 -5.63 -0.75
N LEU A 143 1.40 -4.71 -0.44
CA LEU A 143 1.12 -3.27 -0.57
C LEU A 143 0.97 -2.87 -2.04
N MET A 144 1.86 -3.35 -2.90
CA MET A 144 1.85 -3.07 -4.34
C MET A 144 0.55 -3.57 -4.98
N TYR A 145 0.11 -4.78 -4.63
CA TYR A 145 -1.19 -5.29 -5.05
C TYR A 145 -2.37 -4.42 -4.59
N LYS A 146 -2.31 -3.85 -3.37
CA LYS A 146 -3.35 -2.94 -2.87
C LYS A 146 -3.31 -1.60 -3.58
N ALA A 147 -2.12 -1.03 -3.81
CA ALA A 147 -1.93 0.20 -4.56
C ALA A 147 -2.42 0.08 -6.01
N LYS A 148 -2.24 -1.09 -6.64
CA LYS A 148 -2.84 -1.33 -7.95
C LYS A 148 -4.36 -1.23 -7.91
N LYS A 149 -5.00 -1.79 -6.88
CA LYS A 149 -6.46 -1.76 -6.74
C LYS A 149 -7.02 -0.36 -6.49
N THR A 150 -6.23 0.57 -5.98
CA THR A 150 -6.67 1.97 -5.86
C THR A 150 -6.65 2.70 -7.20
N GLY A 151 -5.84 2.22 -8.15
CA GLY A 151 -5.65 2.86 -9.46
C GLY A 151 -4.86 4.18 -9.37
N ASP A 152 -4.25 4.47 -8.23
CA ASP A 152 -3.46 5.69 -8.04
C ASP A 152 -2.02 5.46 -8.49
N MET A 153 -1.68 6.07 -9.63
CA MET A 153 -0.37 5.95 -10.23
C MET A 153 0.73 6.60 -9.40
N SER A 154 0.45 7.71 -8.70
CA SER A 154 1.46 8.39 -7.88
C SER A 154 1.85 7.52 -6.68
N LEU A 155 0.85 6.86 -6.09
CA LEU A 155 1.08 5.89 -5.01
C LEU A 155 1.88 4.68 -5.50
N LEU A 156 1.54 4.15 -6.67
CA LEU A 156 2.26 3.02 -7.26
C LEU A 156 3.72 3.39 -7.55
N GLU A 157 3.94 4.56 -8.16
CA GLU A 157 5.26 5.12 -8.44
C GLU A 157 6.09 5.26 -7.16
N TYR A 158 5.49 5.85 -6.12
CA TYR A 158 6.12 6.00 -4.82
C TYR A 158 6.56 4.66 -4.23
N LEU A 159 5.70 3.63 -4.24
CA LEU A 159 6.02 2.31 -3.70
C LEU A 159 7.12 1.60 -4.49
N ILE A 160 7.13 1.73 -5.82
CA ILE A 160 8.19 1.15 -6.64
C ILE A 160 9.53 1.83 -6.34
N ASN A 161 9.57 3.17 -6.34
CA ASN A 161 10.77 3.93 -5.98
C ASN A 161 11.29 3.59 -4.57
N TYR A 162 10.38 3.53 -3.60
CA TYR A 162 10.72 3.13 -2.24
C TYR A 162 11.33 1.72 -2.20
N SER A 163 10.83 0.80 -3.03
CA SER A 163 11.31 -0.58 -3.07
C SER A 163 12.72 -0.75 -3.66
N HIS A 164 13.09 0.04 -4.66
CA HIS A 164 14.43 0.01 -5.26
C HIS A 164 15.49 0.65 -4.39
N GLY A 165 15.11 1.68 -3.61
CA GLY A 165 16.00 2.35 -2.67
C GLY A 165 16.35 1.52 -1.43
N ASN A 166 15.69 0.38 -1.21
CA ASN A 166 15.83 -0.41 0.01
C ASN A 166 16.36 -1.82 -0.27
N SER A 167 17.64 -2.04 0.01
CA SER A 167 18.36 -3.29 -0.23
C SER A 167 17.84 -4.49 0.58
N ASP A 168 17.05 -4.24 1.64
CA ASP A 168 16.49 -5.30 2.48
C ASP A 168 15.22 -5.91 1.84
N ILE A 169 14.69 -5.27 0.79
CA ILE A 169 13.57 -5.79 0.02
C ILE A 169 14.11 -6.72 -1.05
N ASP A 170 13.75 -7.99 -0.94
CA ASP A 170 14.04 -8.99 -1.94
C ASP A 170 13.43 -8.58 -3.29
N GLN A 171 14.29 -8.20 -4.23
CA GLN A 171 13.88 -7.75 -5.56
C GLN A 171 13.23 -8.89 -6.36
N SER A 172 13.42 -10.17 -5.98
CA SER A 172 12.67 -11.27 -6.57
C SER A 172 11.22 -11.34 -6.07
N SER A 173 10.88 -10.67 -4.96
CA SER A 173 9.49 -10.47 -4.53
C SER A 173 8.76 -9.38 -5.35
N LEU A 174 9.46 -8.66 -6.24
CA LEU A 174 8.89 -7.81 -7.30
C LEU A 174 8.44 -8.60 -8.55
N ILE A 175 8.34 -9.93 -8.50
CA ILE A 175 7.69 -10.77 -9.55
C ILE A 175 6.30 -10.26 -9.97
N PHE A 176 5.67 -9.37 -9.19
CA PHE A 176 4.45 -8.64 -9.57
C PHE A 176 4.61 -7.68 -10.76
N GLY A 177 5.82 -7.17 -11.02
CA GLY A 177 6.11 -6.32 -12.18
C GLY A 177 5.71 -6.98 -13.49
N LEU A 178 5.88 -8.31 -13.63
CA LEU A 178 5.44 -9.08 -14.80
C LEU A 178 3.94 -9.00 -15.07
N GLN A 179 3.12 -9.21 -14.03
CA GLN A 179 1.66 -9.18 -14.18
C GLN A 179 1.15 -7.74 -14.31
N GLU A 180 1.84 -6.77 -13.73
CA GLU A 180 1.55 -5.34 -13.83
C GLU A 180 1.88 -4.78 -15.21
N LEU A 181 3.02 -5.14 -15.79
CA LEU A 181 3.40 -4.78 -17.15
C LEU A 181 2.42 -5.39 -18.17
N ALA A 182 2.10 -6.69 -18.05
CA ALA A 182 1.12 -7.32 -18.93
C ALA A 182 -0.29 -6.67 -18.79
N THR A 183 -0.70 -6.32 -17.57
CA THR A 183 -1.97 -5.58 -17.36
C THR A 183 -1.91 -4.18 -17.97
N ALA A 184 -0.82 -3.45 -17.79
CA ALA A 184 -0.63 -2.12 -18.35
C ALA A 184 -0.71 -2.14 -19.88
N VAL A 185 -0.15 -3.18 -20.53
CA VAL A 185 -0.32 -3.41 -21.97
C VAL A 185 -1.78 -3.66 -22.33
N VAL A 186 -2.47 -4.57 -21.62
CA VAL A 186 -3.89 -4.89 -21.87
C VAL A 186 -4.81 -3.66 -21.68
N GLU A 187 -4.53 -2.83 -20.69
CA GLU A 187 -5.31 -1.64 -20.36
C GLU A 187 -4.86 -0.39 -21.15
N GLY A 188 -3.78 -0.50 -21.94
CA GLY A 188 -3.17 0.63 -22.68
C GLY A 188 -2.56 1.71 -21.77
N ASN A 189 -2.23 1.36 -20.53
CA ASN A 189 -1.66 2.26 -19.52
C ASN A 189 -0.15 2.43 -19.74
N ARG A 190 0.20 3.25 -20.72
CA ARG A 190 1.60 3.51 -21.12
C ARG A 190 2.41 4.20 -20.03
N SER A 191 1.79 4.99 -19.16
CA SER A 191 2.50 5.68 -18.07
C SER A 191 3.16 4.71 -17.09
N VAL A 192 2.46 3.62 -16.74
CA VAL A 192 3.02 2.53 -15.94
C VAL A 192 4.23 1.93 -16.66
N LEU A 193 4.04 1.57 -17.93
CA LEU A 193 5.07 0.90 -18.72
C LEU A 193 6.32 1.76 -18.90
N THR A 194 6.17 3.04 -19.27
CA THR A 194 7.27 4.01 -19.38
C THR A 194 8.05 4.08 -18.07
N TYR A 195 7.35 4.20 -16.95
CA TYR A 195 8.00 4.28 -15.64
C TYR A 195 8.85 3.03 -15.31
N PHE A 196 8.34 1.82 -15.58
CA PHE A 196 9.10 0.58 -15.38
C PHE A 196 10.34 0.48 -16.30
N LEU A 197 10.22 0.97 -17.54
CA LEU A 197 11.32 1.00 -18.51
C LEU A 197 12.42 1.99 -18.11
N GLU A 198 12.05 3.21 -17.72
CA GLU A 198 13.00 4.26 -17.33
C GLU A 198 13.80 3.91 -16.07
N ASN A 199 13.19 3.16 -15.13
CA ASN A 199 13.80 2.82 -13.86
C ASN A 199 14.49 1.44 -13.83
N SER A 200 14.59 0.75 -14.98
CA SER A 200 15.21 -0.58 -15.10
C SER A 200 14.68 -1.59 -14.09
N CYS A 201 13.39 -1.50 -13.76
CA CYS A 201 12.73 -2.26 -12.69
C CYS A 201 12.39 -3.71 -13.09
N CYS A 202 12.71 -4.10 -14.32
CA CYS A 202 12.32 -5.38 -14.91
C CYS A 202 13.48 -5.99 -15.70
N HIS A 203 13.51 -7.31 -15.75
CA HIS A 203 14.53 -8.05 -16.48
C HIS A 203 14.13 -8.23 -17.95
N ASP A 204 15.10 -8.40 -18.85
CA ASP A 204 14.87 -8.58 -20.30
C ASP A 204 13.83 -9.66 -20.62
N ARG A 205 13.83 -10.77 -19.87
CA ARG A 205 12.84 -11.86 -20.06
C ARG A 205 11.40 -11.36 -19.87
N GLU A 206 11.18 -10.45 -18.94
CA GLU A 206 9.88 -9.93 -18.56
C GLU A 206 9.39 -8.96 -19.63
N LEU A 207 10.26 -8.06 -20.05
CA LEU A 207 10.02 -7.12 -21.15
C LEU A 207 9.73 -7.83 -22.49
N ASN A 208 10.38 -8.96 -22.76
CA ASN A 208 10.09 -9.76 -23.96
C ASN A 208 8.67 -10.35 -23.94
N SER A 209 8.16 -10.77 -22.78
CA SER A 209 6.77 -11.24 -22.65
C SER A 209 5.78 -10.11 -22.93
N VAL A 210 6.06 -8.92 -22.39
CA VAL A 210 5.24 -7.70 -22.52
C VAL A 210 5.20 -7.24 -23.97
N LEU A 211 6.32 -7.34 -24.69
CA LEU A 211 6.42 -7.07 -26.12
C LEU A 211 5.55 -8.02 -26.95
N ILE A 212 5.59 -9.32 -26.63
CA ILE A 212 4.74 -10.33 -27.29
C ILE A 212 3.25 -10.04 -27.05
N ASP A 213 2.87 -9.70 -25.82
CA ASP A 213 1.48 -9.33 -25.50
C ASP A 213 1.03 -8.09 -26.27
N ALA A 214 1.87 -7.06 -26.39
CA ALA A 214 1.58 -5.86 -27.16
C ALA A 214 1.40 -6.15 -28.66
N CYS A 215 2.23 -7.04 -29.22
CA CYS A 215 2.07 -7.54 -30.59
C CYS A 215 0.73 -8.29 -30.78
N ASN A 216 0.37 -9.17 -29.84
CA ASN A 216 -0.88 -9.93 -29.89
C ASN A 216 -2.12 -9.03 -29.85
N LEU A 217 -2.06 -7.92 -29.12
CA LEU A 217 -3.13 -6.93 -29.03
C LEU A 217 -3.11 -5.90 -30.16
N ASN A 218 -2.09 -5.92 -31.03
CA ASN A 218 -1.84 -4.91 -32.04
C ASN A 218 -1.73 -3.48 -31.48
N ASP A 219 -1.16 -3.34 -30.28
CA ASP A 219 -0.87 -2.05 -29.66
C ASP A 219 0.48 -1.51 -30.15
N ILE A 220 0.45 -0.92 -31.35
CA ILE A 220 1.64 -0.39 -32.05
C ILE A 220 2.41 0.63 -31.20
N GLU A 221 1.71 1.47 -30.44
CA GLU A 221 2.37 2.52 -29.65
C GLU A 221 3.12 1.94 -28.46
N THR A 222 2.60 0.88 -27.84
CA THR A 222 3.29 0.16 -26.78
C THR A 222 4.51 -0.62 -27.33
N VAL A 223 4.38 -1.22 -28.52
CA VAL A 223 5.51 -1.85 -29.22
C VAL A 223 6.63 -0.84 -29.51
N LYS A 224 6.30 0.35 -30.03
CA LYS A 224 7.28 1.42 -30.25
C LYS A 224 7.97 1.84 -28.96
N LEU A 225 7.20 2.07 -27.90
CA LEU A 225 7.73 2.46 -26.60
C LEU A 225 8.76 1.45 -26.06
N LEU A 226 8.46 0.15 -26.17
CA LEU A 226 9.37 -0.93 -25.76
C LEU A 226 10.67 -0.92 -26.59
N LEU A 227 10.56 -0.78 -27.91
CA LEU A 227 11.72 -0.73 -28.83
C LEU A 227 12.60 0.50 -28.58
N GLU A 228 12.00 1.67 -28.32
CA GLU A 228 12.71 2.90 -27.96
C GLU A 228 13.57 2.73 -26.69
N HIS A 229 13.15 1.86 -25.77
CA HIS A 229 13.87 1.54 -24.55
C HIS A 229 14.78 0.30 -24.69
N GLY A 230 15.02 -0.15 -25.92
CA GLY A 230 15.99 -1.21 -26.23
C GLY A 230 15.47 -2.65 -26.04
N VAL A 231 14.16 -2.84 -25.86
CA VAL A 231 13.56 -4.18 -25.80
C VAL A 231 13.46 -4.73 -27.22
N GLY A 232 14.35 -5.65 -27.56
CA GLY A 232 14.38 -6.31 -28.87
C GLY A 232 13.30 -7.39 -29.03
N PHE A 233 13.03 -7.76 -30.28
CA PHE A 233 12.18 -8.90 -30.61
C PHE A 233 12.87 -10.25 -30.36
N GLY A 234 14.20 -10.26 -30.34
CA GLY A 234 14.99 -11.48 -30.18
C GLY A 234 14.61 -12.54 -31.23
N ASP A 235 14.59 -13.81 -30.83
CA ASP A 235 14.24 -14.94 -31.71
C ASP A 235 12.71 -15.18 -31.82
N SER A 236 11.88 -14.20 -31.43
CA SER A 236 10.42 -14.36 -31.46
C SER A 236 9.87 -14.21 -32.87
N GLN A 237 9.69 -15.35 -33.55
CA GLN A 237 9.10 -15.41 -34.90
C GLN A 237 7.76 -14.68 -35.00
N TYR A 238 6.93 -14.74 -33.96
CA TYR A 238 5.65 -14.03 -33.91
C TYR A 238 5.80 -12.51 -33.91
N ALA A 239 6.74 -12.01 -33.11
CA ALA A 239 6.93 -10.58 -32.97
C ALA A 239 7.65 -10.00 -34.21
N CYS A 240 8.52 -10.78 -34.86
CA CYS A 240 9.06 -10.44 -36.16
C CYS A 240 8.01 -10.46 -37.29
N LEU A 241 7.03 -11.37 -37.26
CA LEU A 241 5.89 -11.34 -38.19
C LEU A 241 5.03 -10.08 -37.96
N PHE A 242 4.75 -9.73 -36.70
CA PHE A 242 4.01 -8.51 -36.36
C PHE A 242 4.66 -7.25 -36.94
N ALA A 243 5.98 -7.12 -36.79
CA ALA A 243 6.75 -6.03 -37.35
C ALA A 243 6.68 -5.98 -38.88
N ALA A 244 6.72 -7.13 -39.54
CA ALA A 244 6.63 -7.22 -40.98
C ALA A 244 5.27 -6.76 -41.52
N MET A 245 4.19 -7.00 -40.76
CA MET A 245 2.84 -6.51 -41.05
C MET A 245 2.65 -5.01 -40.75
N ASN A 246 3.54 -4.39 -39.98
CA ASN A 246 3.46 -3.00 -39.52
C ASN A 246 4.74 -2.21 -39.87
N PRO A 247 4.91 -1.76 -41.13
CA PRO A 247 6.16 -1.17 -41.63
C PRO A 247 6.57 0.15 -40.96
N ASN A 248 5.70 0.75 -40.14
CA ASN A 248 5.99 1.95 -39.35
C ASN A 248 6.66 1.62 -37.99
N VAL A 249 6.89 0.34 -37.68
CA VAL A 249 7.61 -0.11 -36.50
C VAL A 249 9.07 -0.36 -36.88
N ASP A 250 9.99 0.47 -36.39
CA ASP A 250 11.43 0.28 -36.63
C ASP A 250 11.98 -0.80 -35.71
N THR A 251 12.33 -1.95 -36.29
CA THR A 251 12.90 -3.10 -35.58
C THR A 251 14.43 -3.10 -35.58
N GLY A 252 15.06 -2.06 -36.14
CA GLY A 252 16.50 -2.00 -36.33
C GLY A 252 17.01 -3.17 -37.19
N ASN A 253 17.87 -4.00 -36.60
CA ASN A 253 18.44 -5.20 -37.23
C ASN A 253 17.80 -6.51 -36.78
N ASP A 254 16.92 -6.48 -35.78
CA ASP A 254 16.52 -7.67 -35.02
C ASP A 254 15.74 -8.69 -35.87
N CYS A 255 14.90 -8.21 -36.79
CA CYS A 255 14.04 -9.06 -37.61
C CYS A 255 14.45 -9.15 -39.10
N ARG A 256 15.64 -8.64 -39.49
CA ARG A 256 16.02 -8.46 -40.91
C ARG A 256 16.17 -9.75 -41.74
N GLY A 257 16.21 -10.92 -41.11
CA GLY A 257 16.27 -12.23 -41.80
C GLY A 257 14.94 -13.00 -41.84
N GLU A 258 14.18 -12.99 -40.74
CA GLU A 258 12.99 -13.82 -40.57
C GLU A 258 11.71 -13.16 -41.08
N ALA A 259 11.59 -11.83 -40.93
CA ALA A 259 10.42 -11.08 -41.36
C ALA A 259 10.15 -11.21 -42.87
N SER A 260 11.20 -11.18 -43.70
CA SER A 260 11.05 -11.32 -45.16
C SER A 260 10.58 -12.72 -45.57
N GLN A 261 11.03 -13.78 -44.88
CA GLN A 261 10.63 -15.16 -45.18
C GLN A 261 9.20 -15.45 -44.68
N LEU A 262 8.80 -14.85 -43.56
CA LEU A 262 7.47 -15.03 -42.96
C LEU A 262 6.37 -14.26 -43.70
N VAL A 263 6.67 -13.07 -44.25
CA VAL A 263 5.71 -12.30 -45.07
C VAL A 263 5.34 -13.07 -46.34
N ASP A 264 6.30 -13.68 -47.02
CA ASP A 264 6.03 -14.48 -48.23
C ASP A 264 5.10 -15.67 -47.93
N VAL A 265 5.29 -16.32 -46.78
CA VAL A 265 4.46 -17.45 -46.32
C VAL A 265 3.04 -17.03 -45.91
N VAL A 266 2.87 -15.87 -45.27
CA VAL A 266 1.57 -15.42 -44.73
C VAL A 266 0.74 -14.62 -45.75
N MET A 267 1.39 -13.85 -46.62
CA MET A 267 0.73 -13.07 -47.68
C MET A 267 0.51 -13.88 -48.98
N GLY A 268 0.97 -15.13 -49.03
CA GLY A 268 0.70 -16.04 -50.14
C GLY A 268 1.27 -15.58 -51.47
N CYS A 269 2.51 -15.07 -51.47
CA CYS A 269 3.27 -14.76 -52.69
C CYS A 269 4.30 -15.84 -52.97
#